data_AF-A0A0F9RTF2-F1
#
_entry.id   AF-A0A0F9RTF2-F1
#
_cell.length_a   1.000
_cell.length_b   1.000
_cell.length_c   1.000
_cell.angle_alpha   90.00
_cell.angle_beta   90.00
_cell.angle_gamma   90.00
#
_symmetry.space_group_name_H-M   'P 1'
#
loop_
_entity.id
_entity.type
_entity.pdbx_description
1 polymer ?
#
loop_
_entity_poly.entity_id
_entity_poly.type
_entity_poly.pdbx_seq_one_letter_code
_entity_poly.pdbx_strand_id
1 'polypeptide(L)'
;MTGISTVNINNKKSKQWLYDAVGGQDGIIIVVNLFYDFVESTPEGRPVAKLHLRGHGIAHARIELVNFLSGFLGGPSLFEARDSWMACMEMAMTQLDYDDELKQRLTENFLVIATLLINH
;
A
#
# COMPACT_ATOMS: atom_id res chain seq x y z
N MET A 1 -7.08 -0.34 -36.35
CA MET A 1 -7.20 -0.25 -34.87
C MET A 1 -6.13 -1.12 -34.23
N THR A 2 -4.92 -0.59 -34.01
CA THR A 2 -3.80 -1.35 -33.37
C THR A 2 -2.85 -0.48 -32.52
N GLY A 3 -3.06 0.84 -32.44
CA GLY A 3 -2.11 1.77 -31.81
C GLY A 3 -2.27 1.98 -30.29
N ILE A 4 -3.45 1.72 -29.71
CA ILE A 4 -3.70 1.95 -28.28
C ILE A 4 -3.06 0.84 -27.42
N SER A 5 -3.11 -0.41 -27.89
CA SER A 5 -2.59 -1.56 -27.14
C SER A 5 -1.06 -1.50 -26.97
N THR A 6 -0.31 -1.08 -28.00
CA THR A 6 1.16 -0.98 -27.94
C THR A 6 1.65 0.16 -27.05
N VAL A 7 1.00 1.33 -27.08
CA VAL A 7 1.33 2.45 -26.18
C VAL A 7 1.07 2.07 -24.71
N ASN A 8 -0.04 1.37 -24.43
CA ASN A 8 -0.37 0.92 -23.09
C ASN A 8 0.63 -0.13 -22.56
N ILE A 9 1.07 -1.05 -23.42
CA ILE A 9 2.10 -2.05 -23.08
C ILE A 9 3.45 -1.38 -22.77
N ASN A 10 3.86 -0.40 -23.58
CA ASN A 10 5.13 0.32 -23.36
C ASN A 10 5.10 1.12 -22.06
N ASN A 11 3.99 1.78 -21.75
CA ASN A 11 3.80 2.52 -20.50
C ASN A 11 3.80 1.58 -19.27
N LYS A 12 3.17 0.41 -19.37
CA LYS A 12 3.20 -0.60 -18.30
C LYS A 12 4.62 -1.12 -18.05
N LYS A 13 5.37 -1.42 -19.12
CA LYS A 13 6.77 -1.87 -19.01
C LYS A 13 7.68 -0.79 -18.43
N SER A 14 7.52 0.47 -18.85
CA SER A 14 8.35 1.56 -18.33
C SER A 14 8.10 1.83 -16.85
N LYS A 15 6.84 1.74 -16.41
CA LYS A 15 6.51 1.82 -14.98
C LYS A 15 7.17 0.68 -14.22
N GLN A 16 6.90 -0.58 -14.59
CA GLN A 16 7.49 -1.74 -13.93
C GLN A 16 9.02 -1.62 -13.79
N TRP A 17 9.70 -1.14 -14.84
CA TRP A 17 11.13 -0.91 -14.78
C TRP A 17 11.53 0.11 -13.70
N LEU A 18 10.77 1.19 -13.49
CA LEU A 18 11.02 2.15 -12.40
C LEU A 18 10.86 1.50 -11.03
N TYR A 19 9.84 0.64 -10.85
CA TYR A 19 9.66 -0.12 -9.62
C TYR A 19 10.85 -1.05 -9.37
N ASP A 20 11.28 -1.80 -10.39
CA ASP A 20 12.43 -2.70 -10.26
C ASP A 20 13.72 -1.92 -10.01
N ALA A 21 13.91 -0.78 -10.68
CA ALA A 21 15.11 0.05 -10.58
C ALA A 21 15.29 0.72 -9.22
N VAL A 22 14.20 1.05 -8.52
CA VAL A 22 14.28 1.57 -7.13
C VAL A 22 14.57 0.45 -6.12
N GLY A 23 14.55 -0.82 -6.54
CA GLY A 23 14.77 -1.98 -5.67
C GLY A 23 13.46 -2.69 -5.26
N GLY A 24 12.39 -2.51 -6.02
CA GLY A 24 11.08 -3.08 -5.71
C GLY A 24 10.47 -2.54 -4.42
N GLN A 25 9.71 -3.38 -3.72
CA GLN A 25 8.96 -3.00 -2.52
C GLN A 25 9.90 -2.47 -1.42
N ASP A 26 10.98 -3.19 -1.14
CA ASP A 26 11.96 -2.83 -0.11
C ASP A 26 12.61 -1.48 -0.43
N GLY A 27 12.95 -1.26 -1.71
CA GLY A 27 13.46 0.01 -2.20
C GLY A 27 12.51 1.18 -1.93
N ILE A 28 11.22 1.00 -2.21
CA ILE A 28 10.19 2.02 -1.95
C ILE A 28 10.05 2.27 -0.45
N ILE A 29 10.01 1.23 0.38
CA ILE A 29 9.94 1.36 1.85
C ILE A 29 11.13 2.19 2.35
N ILE A 30 12.34 1.89 1.89
CA ILE A 30 13.56 2.62 2.28
C ILE A 30 13.48 4.09 1.85
N VAL A 31 13.13 4.37 0.59
CA VAL A 31 13.06 5.73 0.05
C VAL A 31 12.00 6.56 0.80
N VAL A 32 10.81 6.00 1.01
CA VAL A 32 9.72 6.69 1.72
C VAL A 32 10.09 6.93 3.17
N ASN A 33 10.73 5.96 3.83
CA ASN A 33 11.15 6.14 5.21
C ASN A 33 12.21 7.24 5.34
N LEU A 34 13.23 7.23 4.48
CA LEU A 34 14.24 8.30 4.46
C LEU A 34 13.62 9.66 4.13
N PHE A 35 12.67 9.72 3.21
CA PHE A 35 11.94 10.95 2.89
C PHE A 35 11.27 11.53 4.14
N TYR A 36 10.49 10.73 4.86
CA TYR A 36 9.79 11.23 6.05
C TYR A 36 10.73 11.48 7.23
N ASP A 37 11.86 10.77 7.34
CA ASP A 37 12.90 11.08 8.32
C ASP A 37 13.47 12.49 8.09
N PHE A 38 13.70 12.87 6.83
CA PHE A 38 14.06 14.24 6.48
C PHE A 38 12.92 15.24 6.75
N VAL A 39 11.67 14.88 6.43
CA VAL A 39 10.50 15.73 6.74
C VAL A 39 10.43 16.08 8.23
N GLU A 40 10.75 15.12 9.10
CA GLU A 40 10.70 15.28 10.56
C GLU A 40 11.94 15.98 11.14
N SER A 41 13.10 15.82 10.50
CA SER A 41 14.39 16.27 11.08
C SER A 41 14.97 17.56 10.50
N THR A 42 14.51 18.03 9.32
CA THR A 42 15.13 19.18 8.65
C THR A 42 14.27 20.45 8.64
N PRO A 43 14.88 21.66 8.52
CA PRO A 43 14.14 22.90 8.29
C PRO A 43 13.26 22.89 7.04
N GLU A 44 13.75 22.27 5.96
CA GLU A 44 13.07 22.14 4.66
C GLU A 44 11.82 21.26 4.77
N GLY A 45 11.83 20.27 5.66
CA GLY A 45 10.72 19.36 5.93
C GLY A 45 9.54 20.00 6.66
N ARG A 46 9.76 21.09 7.40
CA ARG A 46 8.74 21.68 8.31
C ARG A 46 7.42 22.03 7.63
N PRO A 47 7.37 22.61 6.40
CA PRO A 47 6.10 22.88 5.73
C PRO A 47 5.30 21.59 5.48
N VAL A 48 5.98 20.51 5.06
CA VAL A 48 5.35 19.21 4.81
C VAL A 48 4.91 18.56 6.13
N ALA A 49 5.74 18.59 7.16
CA ALA A 49 5.38 18.07 8.49
C ALA A 49 4.12 18.75 9.04
N LYS A 50 4.01 20.08 8.89
CA LYS A 50 2.81 20.85 9.31
C LYS A 50 1.53 20.41 8.62
N LEU A 51 1.58 19.99 7.35
CA LEU A 51 0.40 19.48 6.65
C LEU A 51 -0.10 18.18 7.28
N HIS A 52 0.81 17.29 7.67
CA HIS A 52 0.48 15.99 8.24
C HIS A 52 0.02 16.06 9.71
N LEU A 53 0.46 17.08 10.47
CA LEU A 53 -0.02 17.33 11.84
C LEU A 53 -1.52 17.68 11.92
N ARG A 54 -2.15 18.04 10.79
CA ARG A 54 -3.58 18.36 10.72
C ARG A 54 -4.46 17.15 10.33
N GLY A 55 -3.84 16.00 10.07
CA GLY A 55 -4.51 14.77 9.67
C GLY A 55 -4.11 13.58 10.55
N HIS A 56 -3.98 12.39 9.97
CA HIS A 56 -3.65 11.14 10.67
C HIS A 56 -2.18 10.98 11.09
N GLY A 57 -1.35 12.03 10.94
CA GLY A 57 0.06 12.03 11.31
C GLY A 57 1.01 11.40 10.28
N ILE A 58 2.32 11.55 10.52
CA ILE A 58 3.38 11.14 9.58
C ILE A 58 3.50 9.62 9.50
N ALA A 59 3.36 8.90 10.61
CA ALA A 59 3.43 7.44 10.63
C ALA A 59 2.41 6.80 9.67
N HIS A 60 1.16 7.30 9.68
CA HIS A 60 0.14 6.83 8.74
C HIS A 60 0.48 7.23 7.29
N ALA A 61 0.95 8.45 7.07
CA ALA A 61 1.29 8.94 5.74
C ALA A 61 2.46 8.17 5.08
N ARG A 62 3.41 7.64 5.87
CA ARG A 62 4.45 6.73 5.38
C ARG A 62 3.85 5.50 4.71
N ILE A 63 2.89 4.85 5.37
CA ILE A 63 2.22 3.63 4.86
C ILE A 63 1.48 3.95 3.56
N GLU A 64 0.69 5.03 3.56
CA GLU A 64 -0.07 5.46 2.38
C GLU A 64 0.85 5.77 1.19
N LEU A 65 1.98 6.44 1.43
CA LEU A 65 2.91 6.78 0.35
C LEU A 65 3.65 5.56 -0.19
N VAL A 66 4.01 4.58 0.66
CA VAL A 66 4.57 3.29 0.21
C VAL A 66 3.58 2.58 -0.72
N ASN A 67 2.32 2.46 -0.28
CA ASN A 67 1.27 1.77 -1.05
C ASN A 67 1.03 2.46 -2.40
N PHE A 68 0.93 3.79 -2.37
CA PHE A 68 0.73 4.58 -3.58
C PHE A 68 1.90 4.43 -4.56
N LEU A 69 3.15 4.57 -4.09
CA LEU A 69 4.32 4.50 -4.98
C LEU A 69 4.52 3.09 -5.54
N SER A 70 4.22 2.05 -4.77
CA SER A 70 4.30 0.67 -5.26
C SER A 70 3.39 0.47 -6.47
N GLY A 71 2.09 0.78 -6.36
CA GLY A 71 1.15 0.69 -7.48
C GLY A 71 1.45 1.69 -8.61
N PHE A 72 1.84 2.92 -8.28
CA PHE A 72 2.09 3.98 -9.27
C PHE A 72 3.28 3.65 -10.18
N LEU A 73 4.33 3.08 -9.60
CA LEU A 73 5.52 2.60 -10.32
C LEU A 73 5.29 1.20 -10.93
N GLY A 74 4.09 0.63 -10.86
CA GLY A 74 3.78 -0.64 -11.52
C GLY A 74 4.10 -1.90 -10.71
N GLY A 75 4.51 -1.76 -9.45
CA GLY A 75 4.48 -2.83 -8.46
C GLY A 75 3.07 -3.18 -7.98
N PRO A 76 2.94 -4.11 -7.03
CA PRO A 76 1.65 -4.52 -6.50
C PRO A 76 0.98 -3.41 -5.67
N SER A 77 -0.34 -3.26 -5.82
CA SER A 77 -1.12 -2.46 -4.88
C SER A 77 -1.32 -3.26 -3.60
N LEU A 78 -0.71 -2.80 -2.49
CA LEU A 78 -0.83 -3.46 -1.19
C LEU A 78 -2.29 -3.44 -0.67
N PHE A 79 -3.09 -2.43 -1.04
CA PHE A 79 -4.52 -2.41 -0.73
C PHE A 79 -5.29 -3.51 -1.47
N GLU A 80 -4.99 -3.75 -2.74
CA GLU A 80 -5.64 -4.83 -3.51
C GLU A 80 -5.31 -6.21 -2.92
N ALA A 81 -4.06 -6.40 -2.49
CA ALA A 81 -3.64 -7.62 -1.81
C ALA A 81 -4.39 -7.82 -0.48
N ARG A 82 -4.56 -6.74 0.31
CA ARG A 82 -5.28 -6.76 1.59
C ARG A 82 -6.74 -7.12 1.39
N ASP A 83 -7.38 -6.45 0.45
CA ASP A 83 -8.80 -6.64 0.19
C ASP A 83 -9.07 -8.05 -0.37
N SER A 84 -8.17 -8.56 -1.22
CA SER A 84 -8.22 -9.94 -1.71
C SER A 84 -8.06 -10.96 -0.57
N TRP A 85 -7.13 -10.72 0.36
CA TRP A 85 -6.94 -11.58 1.52
C TRP A 85 -8.18 -11.59 2.43
N MET A 86 -8.77 -10.42 2.69
CA MET A 86 -9.99 -10.29 3.48
C MET A 86 -11.17 -11.02 2.83
N ALA A 87 -11.35 -10.86 1.51
CA ALA A 87 -12.39 -11.58 0.77
C ALA A 87 -12.22 -13.10 0.87
N CYS A 88 -10.98 -13.61 0.80
CA CYS A 88 -10.70 -15.03 0.99
C CYS A 88 -11.05 -15.51 2.41
N MET A 89 -10.77 -14.72 3.45
CA MET A 89 -11.16 -15.06 4.81
C MET A 89 -12.68 -15.05 5.00
N GLU A 90 -13.38 -14.08 4.41
CA GLU A 90 -14.85 -14.02 4.45
C GLU A 90 -15.50 -15.23 3.77
N MET A 91 -14.98 -15.64 2.60
CA MET A 91 -15.42 -16.86 1.92
C MET A 91 -15.21 -18.11 2.79
N ALA A 92 -14.07 -18.24 3.45
CA ALA A 92 -13.77 -19.37 4.33
C ALA A 92 -14.73 -19.43 5.55
N MET A 93 -14.96 -18.30 6.22
CA MET A 93 -15.89 -18.24 7.37
C MET A 93 -17.34 -18.51 6.95
N THR A 94 -17.72 -18.09 5.74
CA THR A 94 -19.03 -18.39 5.16
C THR A 94 -19.18 -19.88 4.86
N GLN A 95 -18.15 -20.51 4.29
CA GLN A 95 -18.15 -21.95 4.00
C GLN A 95 -18.19 -22.81 5.27
N LEU A 96 -17.61 -22.34 6.37
CA LEU A 96 -17.65 -22.98 7.69
C LEU A 96 -18.95 -22.71 8.47
N ASP A 97 -19.87 -21.93 7.90
CA ASP A 97 -21.15 -21.56 8.49
C ASP A 97 -21.01 -20.90 9.88
N TYR A 98 -20.01 -20.03 10.04
CA TYR A 98 -19.88 -19.23 11.27
C TYR A 98 -21.05 -18.26 11.40
N ASP A 99 -21.52 -18.03 12.61
CA ASP A 99 -22.57 -17.05 12.88
C ASP A 99 -22.07 -15.61 12.60
N ASP A 100 -23.01 -14.69 12.37
CA ASP A 100 -22.71 -13.33 11.95
C ASP A 100 -21.94 -12.54 13.01
N GLU A 101 -22.19 -12.80 14.31
CA GLU A 101 -21.47 -12.14 15.40
C GLU A 101 -20.00 -12.58 15.40
N LEU A 102 -19.75 -13.90 15.27
CA LEU A 102 -18.39 -14.43 15.16
C LEU A 102 -17.67 -13.92 13.91
N LYS A 103 -18.34 -13.90 12.74
CA LYS A 103 -17.79 -13.37 11.49
C LYS A 103 -17.38 -11.91 11.61
N GLN A 104 -18.21 -11.07 12.24
CA GLN A 104 -17.90 -9.66 12.44
C GLN A 104 -16.66 -9.50 13.31
N ARG A 105 -16.63 -10.19 14.46
CA ARG A 105 -15.50 -10.11 15.39
C ARG A 105 -14.21 -10.63 14.77
N LEU A 106 -14.25 -11.72 14.01
CA LEU A 106 -13.08 -12.25 13.30
C LEU A 106 -12.61 -11.28 12.21
N THR A 107 -13.52 -10.70 11.43
CA THR A 107 -13.19 -9.71 10.39
C THR A 107 -12.45 -8.49 10.96
N GLU A 108 -12.89 -7.94 12.09
CA GLU A 108 -12.23 -6.82 12.77
C GLU A 108 -10.78 -7.15 13.17
N ASN A 109 -10.56 -8.37 13.68
CA ASN A 109 -9.21 -8.84 14.04
C ASN A 109 -8.36 -9.13 12.80
N PHE A 110 -8.96 -9.73 11.77
CA PHE A 110 -8.31 -10.09 10.53
C PHE A 110 -7.88 -8.87 9.72
N LEU A 111 -8.59 -7.75 9.78
CA LEU A 111 -8.17 -6.51 9.11
C LEU A 111 -6.82 -5.99 9.64
N VAL A 112 -6.62 -6.07 10.96
CA VAL A 112 -5.34 -5.70 11.59
C VAL A 112 -4.24 -6.64 11.13
N ILE A 113 -4.51 -7.95 11.11
CA ILE A 113 -3.55 -8.97 10.66
C ILE A 113 -3.20 -8.79 9.17
N ALA A 114 -4.18 -8.58 8.29
CA ALA A 114 -3.96 -8.35 6.87
C ALA A 114 -3.05 -7.14 6.64
N THR A 115 -3.30 -6.06 7.39
CA THR A 115 -2.48 -4.85 7.33
C THR A 115 -1.04 -5.11 7.79
N LEU A 116 -0.84 -5.93 8.84
CA LEU A 116 0.50 -6.31 9.29
C LEU A 116 1.22 -7.18 8.26
N LEU A 117 0.58 -8.24 7.77
CA LEU A 117 1.18 -9.21 6.85
C LEU A 117 1.63 -8.61 5.52
N ILE A 118 0.95 -7.56 5.07
CA ILE A 118 1.20 -6.96 3.75
C ILE A 118 2.23 -5.83 3.83
N ASN A 119 2.46 -5.28 5.02
CA ASN A 119 3.48 -4.26 5.27
C ASN A 119 4.85 -4.85 5.69
N HIS A 120 5.00 -6.19 5.68
CA HIS A 120 6.22 -6.94 6.01
C HIS A 120 6.72 -7.73 4.80
#